data_AF-A0A3S2VIU8-F1
#
_entry.id   AF-A0A3S2VIU8-F1
#
_cell.length_a   1.000
_cell.length_b   1.000
_cell.length_c   1.000
_cell.angle_alpha   90.00
_cell.angle_beta   90.00
_cell.angle_gamma   90.00
#
_symmetry.space_group_name_H-M   'P 1'
#
loop_
_entity.id
_entity.type
_entity.pdbx_description
1 polymer ?
#
loop_
_entity_poly.entity_id
_entity_poly.type
_entity_poly.pdbx_seq_one_letter_code
_entity_poly.pdbx_strand_id
1 'polypeptide(L)'
;MAPDEAVVGCTGKLIIGTRGSEGPGEVLVRVRGGSETFFAWSDEPLRRGTTVLVIESRGTRQVVVMPWSDPSLDEPDHGSGDIGGSR
;
A
#
# COMPACT_ATOMS: atom_id res chain seq x y z
N MET A 1 -21.82 4.54 -5.21
CA MET A 1 -20.42 4.32 -4.80
C MET A 1 -19.95 3.06 -5.49
N ALA A 2 -19.02 3.17 -6.42
CA ALA A 2 -18.49 1.98 -7.10
C ALA A 2 -17.70 1.14 -6.07
N PRO A 3 -17.77 -0.19 -6.10
CA PRO A 3 -17.03 -1.03 -5.14
C PRO A 3 -15.52 -0.73 -5.15
N ASP A 4 -14.99 -0.29 -6.29
CA ASP A 4 -13.58 0.07 -6.47
C ASP A 4 -13.19 1.39 -5.79
N GLU A 5 -14.15 2.21 -5.34
CA GLU A 5 -13.89 3.52 -4.71
C GLU A 5 -13.49 3.37 -3.25
N ALA A 6 -13.97 2.31 -2.58
CA ALA A 6 -13.67 2.03 -1.18
C ALA A 6 -12.23 1.53 -0.94
N VAL A 7 -11.45 1.32 -2.00
CA VAL A 7 -10.07 0.83 -1.90
C VAL A 7 -9.07 1.98 -1.88
N VAL A 8 -9.50 3.21 -2.19
CA VAL A 8 -8.67 4.41 -2.07
C VAL A 8 -8.30 4.63 -0.59
N GLY A 9 -7.02 4.85 -0.33
CA GLY A 9 -6.45 4.93 1.02
C GLY A 9 -6.05 3.60 1.63
N CYS A 10 -6.35 2.46 0.98
CA CYS A 10 -5.87 1.15 1.44
C CYS A 10 -4.46 0.87 0.91
N THR A 11 -3.67 0.18 1.72
CA THR A 11 -2.35 -0.31 1.32
C THR A 11 -2.44 -1.72 0.73
N GLY A 12 -1.48 -2.02 -0.15
CA GLY A 12 -1.37 -3.31 -0.81
C GLY A 12 0.06 -3.68 -1.13
N LYS A 13 0.24 -4.87 -1.69
CA LYS A 13 1.56 -5.36 -2.13
C LYS A 13 1.52 -5.73 -3.60
N LEU A 14 2.49 -5.24 -4.37
CA LEU A 14 2.60 -5.62 -5.77
C LEU A 14 2.96 -7.10 -5.90
N ILE A 15 2.13 -7.84 -6.62
CA ILE A 15 2.40 -9.23 -6.99
C ILE A 15 2.99 -9.33 -8.40
N ILE A 16 2.74 -8.33 -9.25
CA ILE A 16 3.44 -8.07 -10.50
C ILE A 16 3.93 -6.61 -10.49
N GLY A 17 5.19 -6.39 -10.85
CA GLY A 17 5.77 -5.05 -10.92
C GLY A 17 5.09 -4.19 -11.98
N THR A 18 4.95 -2.89 -11.69
CA THR A 18 4.44 -1.92 -12.66
C THR A 18 5.56 -1.51 -13.62
N ARG A 19 5.17 -0.98 -14.79
CA ARG A 19 6.11 -0.46 -15.79
C ARG A 19 6.07 1.07 -15.88
N GLY A 20 5.58 1.73 -14.83
CA GLY A 20 5.28 3.16 -14.85
C GLY A 20 4.11 3.47 -15.80
N SER A 21 4.24 4.58 -16.55
CA SER A 21 3.28 4.96 -17.61
C SER A 21 3.16 3.94 -18.74
N GLU A 22 4.18 3.10 -18.94
CA GLU A 22 4.25 2.13 -20.05
C GLU A 22 3.35 0.90 -19.84
N GLY A 23 2.84 0.67 -18.63
CA GLY A 23 1.85 -0.38 -18.42
C GLY A 23 1.63 -0.80 -16.97
N PRO A 24 0.46 -1.42 -16.71
CA PRO A 24 0.06 -1.77 -15.37
C PRO A 24 0.86 -2.96 -14.83
N GLY A 25 1.03 -2.96 -13.52
CA GLY A 25 1.32 -4.15 -12.73
C GLY A 25 0.05 -4.70 -12.10
N GLU A 26 0.22 -5.47 -11.04
CA GLU A 26 -0.89 -6.09 -10.32
C GLU A 26 -0.63 -5.98 -8.82
N VAL A 27 -1.63 -5.47 -8.09
CA VAL A 27 -1.56 -5.23 -6.65
C VAL A 27 -2.61 -6.07 -5.94
N LEU A 28 -2.20 -6.67 -4.82
CA LEU A 28 -3.11 -7.29 -3.86
C LEU A 28 -3.38 -6.30 -2.73
N VAL A 29 -4.59 -5.77 -2.65
CA VAL A 29 -5.01 -4.74 -1.68
C VAL A 29 -5.84 -5.40 -0.58
N ARG A 30 -5.56 -5.04 0.68
CA ARG A 30 -6.38 -5.49 1.81
C ARG A 30 -7.60 -4.60 1.95
N VAL A 31 -8.80 -5.15 1.74
CA VAL A 31 -10.06 -4.40 1.79
C VAL A 31 -11.15 -5.27 2.41
N ARG A 32 -12.05 -4.65 3.20
CA ARG A 32 -13.27 -5.29 3.72
C ARG A 32 -13.05 -6.65 4.42
N GLY A 33 -11.92 -6.81 5.13
CA GLY A 33 -11.59 -8.06 5.82
C GLY A 33 -11.05 -9.19 4.92
N GLY A 34 -10.84 -8.91 3.62
CA GLY A 34 -10.22 -9.81 2.66
C GLY A 34 -9.07 -9.16 1.90
N SER A 35 -8.65 -9.80 0.82
CA SER A 35 -7.71 -9.22 -0.14
C SER A 35 -8.28 -9.35 -1.54
N GLU A 36 -8.16 -8.29 -2.32
CA GLU A 36 -8.65 -8.21 -3.68
C GLU A 36 -7.52 -7.76 -4.61
N THR A 37 -7.54 -8.26 -5.84
CA THR A 37 -6.53 -7.98 -6.85
C THR A 37 -7.00 -6.86 -7.78
N PHE A 38 -6.12 -5.91 -8.05
CA PHE A 38 -6.37 -4.80 -8.97
C PHE A 38 -5.20 -4.61 -9.94
N PHE A 39 -5.50 -4.08 -11.13
CA PHE A 39 -4.46 -3.58 -12.04
C PHE A 39 -3.89 -2.28 -11.48
N ALA A 40 -2.58 -2.24 -11.30
CA ALA A 40 -1.89 -1.15 -10.63
C ALA A 40 -1.16 -0.27 -11.64
N TRP A 41 -1.53 1.01 -11.69
CA TRP A 41 -0.80 2.03 -12.42
C TRP A 41 0.05 2.85 -11.46
N SER A 42 1.24 3.25 -11.90
CA SER A 42 2.12 4.14 -11.14
C SER A 42 2.88 5.04 -12.11
N ASP A 43 3.37 6.17 -11.63
CA ASP A 43 4.17 7.08 -12.46
C ASP A 43 5.55 6.48 -12.76
N GLU A 44 6.19 5.89 -11.74
CA GLU A 44 7.49 5.23 -11.87
C GLU A 44 7.35 3.69 -11.89
N PRO A 45 8.28 2.95 -12.51
CA PRO A 45 8.30 1.49 -12.44
C PRO A 45 8.55 1.00 -11.01
N LEU A 46 7.62 0.19 -10.48
CA LEU A 46 7.70 -0.40 -9.16
C LEU A 46 7.95 -1.91 -9.24
N ARG A 47 8.84 -2.41 -8.39
CA ARG A 47 9.18 -3.83 -8.35
C ARG A 47 8.07 -4.66 -7.70
N ARG A 48 8.01 -5.94 -8.07
CA ARG A 48 7.20 -6.92 -7.35
C ARG A 48 7.62 -6.94 -5.86
N GLY A 49 6.64 -7.00 -4.98
CA GLY A 49 6.83 -7.01 -3.54
C GLY A 49 6.86 -5.63 -2.89
N THR A 50 6.90 -4.54 -3.67
CA THR A 50 6.79 -3.18 -3.14
C THR A 50 5.43 -2.98 -2.47
N THR A 51 5.46 -2.44 -1.25
CA THR A 51 4.26 -1.95 -0.55
C THR A 51 3.83 -0.63 -1.19
N VAL A 52 2.54 -0.53 -1.49
CA VAL A 52 1.98 0.61 -2.19
C VAL A 52 0.70 1.09 -1.52
N LEU A 53 0.40 2.38 -1.67
CA LEU A 53 -0.85 3.00 -1.26
C LEU A 53 -1.70 3.24 -2.50
N VAL A 54 -2.99 2.88 -2.45
CA VAL A 54 -3.94 3.27 -3.49
C VAL A 54 -4.37 4.71 -3.29
N ILE A 55 -4.13 5.55 -4.29
CA ILE A 55 -4.45 6.99 -4.25
C ILE A 55 -5.65 7.36 -5.11
N GLU A 56 -5.98 6.53 -6.10
CA GLU A 56 -7.10 6.77 -7.00
C GLU A 56 -7.68 5.44 -7.51
N SER A 57 -8.99 5.43 -7.76
CA SER A 57 -9.67 4.36 -8.47
C SER A 57 -10.05 4.82 -9.87
N ARG A 58 -9.56 4.14 -10.90
CA ARG A 58 -9.88 4.43 -12.32
C ARG A 58 -11.13 3.66 -12.79
N GLY A 59 -11.77 2.91 -11.89
CA GLY A 59 -12.83 1.95 -12.20
C GLY A 59 -12.31 0.72 -12.94
N THR A 60 -13.20 -0.23 -13.23
CA THR A 60 -12.88 -1.49 -13.95
C THR A 60 -11.77 -2.31 -13.29
N ARG A 61 -11.68 -2.31 -11.95
CA ARG A 61 -10.59 -2.94 -11.18
C ARG A 61 -9.19 -2.37 -11.48
N GLN A 62 -9.12 -1.11 -11.87
CA GLN A 62 -7.86 -0.41 -12.07
C GLN A 62 -7.67 0.66 -11.01
N VAL A 63 -6.47 0.74 -10.46
CA VAL A 63 -6.11 1.68 -9.39
C VAL A 63 -4.80 2.37 -9.74
N VAL A 64 -4.65 3.61 -9.25
CA VAL A 64 -3.37 4.31 -9.24
C VAL A 64 -2.75 4.12 -7.88
N VAL A 65 -1.47 3.75 -7.87
CA VAL A 65 -0.72 3.45 -6.66
C VAL A 65 0.61 4.20 -6.64
N MET A 66 1.05 4.53 -5.42
CA MET A 66 2.37 5.08 -5.17
C MET A 66 3.11 4.20 -4.14
N PRO A 67 4.45 4.13 -4.17
CA PRO A 67 5.21 3.43 -3.15
C PRO A 67 4.89 4.01 -1.77
N TRP A 68 4.72 3.11 -0.79
CA TRP A 68 4.38 3.45 0.58
C TRP A 68 5.42 2.86 1.53
N SER A 69 6.08 3.75 2.28
CA SER A 69 6.88 3.39 3.46
C SER A 69 6.01 3.66 4.69
N ASP A 70 5.81 2.64 5.51
CA ASP A 70 5.02 2.77 6.73
C ASP A 70 5.82 3.54 7.79
N PRO A 71 5.41 4.76 8.16
CA PRO A 71 6.15 5.57 9.12
C PRO A 71 6.18 4.96 10.53
N SER A 72 5.26 4.03 10.85
CA SER A 72 5.23 3.37 12.16
C SER A 72 6.27 2.26 12.32
N LEU A 73 6.82 1.74 11.22
CA LEU A 73 7.94 0.79 11.24
C LEU A 73 9.29 1.49 11.48
N ASP A 74 9.34 2.80 11.26
CA ASP A 74 10.54 3.63 11.44
C ASP A 74 10.55 4.37 12.80
N GLU A 75 9.55 4.16 13.66
CA GLU A 75 9.59 4.69 15.03
C GLU A 75 10.78 4.05 15.76
N PRO A 76 11.77 4.83 16.24
CA PRO A 76 12.79 4.28 17.11
C PRO A 76 12.06 3.75 18.35
N ASP A 77 12.33 2.49 18.71
CA ASP A 77 11.90 1.88 19.96
C ASP A 77 12.18 2.87 21.10
N HIS A 78 11.16 3.65 21.48
CA HIS A 78 11.24 4.56 22.60
C HIS A 78 11.09 3.65 23.81
N GLY A 79 12.17 2.95 24.12
CA GLY A 79 12.29 2.06 25.25
C GLY A 79 11.69 2.78 26.45
N SER A 80 10.55 2.29 26.90
CA SER A 80 9.89 2.79 28.10
C SER A 80 10.88 2.54 29.24
N GLY A 81 11.63 3.58 29.58
CA GLY A 81 12.59 3.59 30.66
C GLY A 81 11.86 3.24 31.94
N ASP A 82 12.14 2.03 32.41
CA ASP A 82 11.67 1.47 33.65
C ASP A 82 11.91 2.49 34.78
N ILE A 83 10.83 3.01 35.38
CA ILE A 83 10.87 3.80 36.61
C ILE A 83 11.15 2.86 37.79
N GLY A 84 12.34 2.30 37.81
CA GLY A 84 12.88 1.52 38.92
C GLY A 84 13.18 2.45 40.10
N GLY A 85 12.18 2.66 40.95
CA GLY A 85 12.36 3.28 42.26
C GLY A 85 13.49 2.61 43.03
N SER A 86 14.44 3.42 43.47
CA SER A 86 15.42 3.01 44.48
C SER A 86 15.22 3.85 45.74
N ARG A 87 15.20 3.09 46.84
CA ARG A 87 15.04 3.45 48.25
C ARG A 87 15.92 4.60 48.72
#